data_AF-A0A1W4XLA8-F1
#
_entry.id   AF-A0A1W4XLA8-F1
#
_cell.length_a   1.000
_cell.length_b   1.000
_cell.length_c   1.000
_cell.angle_alpha   90.00
_cell.angle_beta   90.00
_cell.angle_gamma   90.00
#
_symmetry.space_group_name_H-M   'P 1'
#
loop_
_entity.id
_entity.type
_entity.pdbx_description
1 polymer ?
#
loop_
_entity_poly.entity_id
_entity_poly.type
_entity_poly.pdbx_seq_one_letter_code
_entity_poly.pdbx_strand_id
1 'polypeptide(L)'
;MCPTRPVAVPLLLFFTVLQTFTFAANLPSSPLNSHQEIITDVRVDCNSDEIVVKVFTDSGRFNGMIYPRGLSKNSSCFIEWAQKPSPVQYVLPLRACNTMSTEL
;
A
#
# COMPACT_ATOMS: atom_id res chain seq x y z
N MET A 1 -56.35 24.49 40.73
CA MET A 1 -56.10 23.96 39.37
C MET A 1 -54.67 24.32 38.96
N CYS A 2 -53.88 23.34 38.51
CA CYS A 2 -52.46 23.46 38.15
C CYS A 2 -52.20 24.27 36.88
N PRO A 3 -51.06 24.98 36.81
CA PRO A 3 -50.31 25.15 35.58
C PRO A 3 -49.00 24.35 35.60
N THR A 4 -48.62 23.91 34.40
CA THR A 4 -47.60 22.95 34.00
C THR A 4 -46.16 23.30 34.40
N ARG A 5 -45.46 22.30 34.95
CA ARG A 5 -44.01 22.31 35.25
C ARG A 5 -43.20 22.17 33.95
N PRO A 6 -42.12 22.95 33.73
CA PRO A 6 -41.29 22.83 32.54
C PRO A 6 -40.27 21.69 32.72
N VAL A 7 -40.64 20.47 32.31
CA VAL A 7 -39.73 19.29 32.28
C VAL A 7 -39.00 19.17 30.93
N ALA A 8 -39.13 20.16 30.05
CA ALA A 8 -38.67 20.05 28.65
C ALA A 8 -37.20 20.45 28.39
N VAL A 9 -36.50 21.05 29.35
CA VAL A 9 -35.16 21.61 29.11
C VAL A 9 -34.01 20.60 29.22
N PRO A 10 -33.97 19.62 30.15
CA PRO A 10 -32.78 18.78 30.31
C PRO A 10 -32.70 17.65 29.27
N LEU A 11 -33.79 17.33 28.58
CA LEU A 11 -33.83 16.25 27.59
C LEU A 11 -33.26 16.66 26.21
N LEU A 12 -33.38 17.95 25.86
CA LEU A 12 -32.88 18.48 24.58
C LEU A 12 -31.35 18.62 24.54
N LEU A 13 -30.71 18.84 25.70
CA LEU A 13 -29.25 18.95 25.79
C LEU A 13 -28.53 17.59 25.69
N PHE A 14 -29.21 16.49 25.99
CA PHE A 14 -28.61 15.15 25.93
C PHE A 14 -28.48 14.63 24.48
N PHE A 15 -29.35 15.08 23.58
CA PHE A 15 -29.34 14.66 22.17
C PHE A 15 -28.25 15.34 21.33
N THR A 16 -27.81 16.55 21.69
CA THR A 16 -26.80 17.29 20.91
C THR A 16 -25.37 16.81 21.14
N VAL A 17 -25.09 16.14 22.27
CA VAL A 17 -23.74 15.63 22.58
C VAL A 17 -23.43 14.35 21.78
N LEU A 18 -24.44 13.54 21.43
CA LEU A 18 -24.22 12.24 20.80
C LEU A 18 -23.91 12.30 19.29
N GLN A 19 -24.13 13.44 18.63
CA GLN A 19 -24.01 13.54 17.16
C GLN A 19 -22.64 14.02 16.65
N THR A 20 -21.66 14.25 17.51
CA THR A 20 -20.40 14.91 17.11
C THR A 20 -19.20 13.99 16.94
N PHE A 21 -19.35 12.72 16.55
CA PHE A 21 -18.19 11.91 16.11
C PHE A 21 -18.55 10.90 15.00
N THR A 22 -19.02 11.38 13.85
CA THR A 22 -18.92 10.61 12.61
C THR A 22 -18.11 11.42 11.59
N PHE A 23 -16.80 11.49 11.80
CA PHE A 23 -15.89 11.75 10.70
C PHE A 23 -15.91 10.53 9.77
N ALA A 24 -16.80 10.57 8.77
CA ALA A 24 -16.68 9.68 7.63
C ALA A 24 -15.37 10.01 6.91
N ALA A 25 -14.39 9.11 6.97
CA ALA A 25 -13.21 9.18 6.14
C ALA A 25 -13.63 8.93 4.68
N ASN A 26 -14.01 10.00 3.96
CA ASN A 26 -14.14 9.93 2.51
C ASN A 26 -12.73 9.82 1.93
N LEU A 27 -12.29 8.61 1.60
CA LEU A 27 -11.10 8.45 0.77
C LEU A 27 -11.40 9.09 -0.59
N PRO A 28 -10.55 10.00 -1.10
CA PRO A 28 -10.69 10.44 -2.48
C PRO A 28 -10.54 9.21 -3.37
N SER A 29 -11.62 8.83 -4.05
CA SER A 29 -11.56 7.92 -5.19
C SER A 29 -10.80 8.66 -6.29
N SER A 30 -9.47 8.51 -6.29
CA SER A 30 -8.71 8.77 -7.51
C SER A 30 -9.40 8.00 -8.64
N PRO A 31 -9.62 8.61 -9.82
CA PRO A 31 -10.10 7.87 -10.95
C PRO A 31 -9.11 6.74 -11.17
N LEU A 32 -9.54 5.51 -10.87
CA LEU A 32 -8.88 4.31 -11.33
C LEU A 32 -9.06 4.35 -12.85
N ASN A 33 -8.20 5.10 -13.54
CA ASN A 33 -7.91 4.79 -14.92
C ASN A 33 -7.22 3.43 -14.84
N SER A 34 -8.03 2.38 -14.81
CA SER A 34 -7.64 0.99 -14.70
C SER A 34 -7.02 0.52 -16.02
N HIS A 35 -6.16 1.33 -16.62
CA HIS A 35 -5.07 0.76 -17.38
C HIS A 35 -4.25 0.01 -16.35
N GLN A 36 -4.66 -1.24 -16.10
CA GLN A 36 -3.85 -2.21 -15.38
C GLN A 36 -2.49 -2.12 -16.05
N GLU A 37 -1.49 -1.68 -15.30
CA GLU A 37 -0.15 -1.58 -15.81
C GLU A 37 0.29 -2.98 -16.22
N ILE A 38 0.41 -3.20 -17.53
CA ILE A 38 0.67 -4.54 -18.05
C ILE A 38 2.17 -4.73 -18.01
N ILE A 39 2.62 -5.63 -17.13
CA ILE A 39 3.99 -6.13 -17.16
C ILE A 39 4.14 -6.92 -18.45
N THR A 40 5.02 -6.44 -19.33
CA THR A 40 5.28 -7.05 -20.64
C THR A 40 6.39 -8.07 -20.59
N ASP A 41 7.40 -7.85 -19.75
CA ASP A 41 8.55 -8.74 -19.61
C ASP A 41 9.19 -8.61 -18.22
N VAL A 42 9.80 -9.71 -17.76
CA VAL A 42 10.59 -9.77 -16.54
C VAL A 42 11.89 -10.48 -16.84
N ARG A 43 13.01 -9.76 -16.73
CA ARG A 43 14.35 -10.31 -16.95
C ARG A 43 15.04 -10.49 -15.61
N VAL A 44 15.62 -11.66 -15.42
CA VAL A 44 16.34 -12.03 -14.20
C VAL A 44 17.77 -12.38 -14.57
N ASP A 45 18.72 -11.58 -14.10
CA ASP A 45 20.14 -11.84 -14.21
C ASP A 45 20.64 -12.41 -12.86
N CYS A 46 21.12 -13.65 -12.88
CA CYS A 46 21.62 -14.35 -11.70
C CYS A 46 23.15 -14.24 -11.64
N ASN A 47 23.67 -13.47 -10.68
CA ASN A 47 25.10 -13.34 -10.42
C ASN A 47 25.50 -14.11 -9.15
N SER A 48 26.81 -14.15 -8.86
CA SER A 48 27.35 -14.84 -7.68
C SER A 48 26.92 -14.23 -6.35
N ASP A 49 26.69 -12.91 -6.31
CA ASP A 49 26.45 -12.15 -5.08
C ASP A 49 25.09 -11.46 -5.04
N GLU A 50 24.42 -11.35 -6.19
CA GLU A 50 23.16 -10.62 -6.34
C GLU A 50 22.30 -11.20 -7.46
N ILE A 51 20.99 -10.98 -7.34
CA ILE A 51 20.02 -11.18 -8.41
C ILE A 51 19.56 -9.81 -8.88
N VAL A 52 19.62 -9.56 -10.18
CA VAL A 52 19.13 -8.31 -10.78
C VAL A 52 17.85 -8.62 -11.55
N VAL A 53 16.73 -8.05 -11.11
CA VAL A 53 15.43 -8.18 -11.76
C VAL A 53 15.12 -6.88 -12.50
N LYS A 54 14.78 -6.97 -13.77
CA LYS A 54 14.32 -5.86 -14.60
C LYS A 54 12.87 -6.11 -15.01
N VAL A 55 11.98 -5.20 -14.67
CA VAL A 55 10.55 -5.32 -14.99
C VAL A 55 10.18 -4.27 -16.03
N PHE A 56 9.65 -4.75 -17.15
CA PHE A 56 9.21 -3.93 -18.28
C PHE A 56 7.69 -3.80 -18.27
N THR A 57 7.20 -2.59 -18.46
CA THR A 57 5.77 -2.27 -18.58
C THR A 57 5.48 -1.59 -19.91
N ASP A 58 4.28 -1.84 -20.44
CA ASP A 58 3.79 -1.24 -21.69
C ASP A 58 3.53 0.27 -21.58
N SER A 59 3.10 0.71 -20.41
CA SER A 59 2.78 2.12 -20.10
C SER A 59 4.02 3.02 -20.02
N GLY A 60 5.23 2.43 -20.01
CA GLY A 60 6.48 3.14 -19.79
C GLY A 60 6.70 3.55 -18.33
N ARG A 61 5.77 3.24 -17.43
CA ARG A 61 5.90 3.49 -15.99
C ARG A 61 5.63 2.22 -15.19
N PHE A 62 6.33 2.08 -14.07
CA PHE A 62 6.14 1.02 -13.11
C PHE A 62 5.54 1.55 -11.80
N ASN A 63 4.48 0.90 -11.34
CA ASN A 63 3.80 1.18 -10.09
C ASN A 63 3.45 -0.13 -9.38
N GLY A 64 4.23 -0.45 -8.35
CA GLY A 64 4.10 -1.73 -7.67
C GLY A 64 5.21 -1.99 -6.68
N MET A 65 5.22 -3.21 -6.14
CA MET A 65 6.15 -3.65 -5.11
C MET A 65 6.83 -4.95 -5.54
N ILE A 66 8.14 -5.05 -5.29
CA ILE A 66 8.87 -6.32 -5.42
C ILE A 66 9.21 -6.83 -4.02
N TYR A 67 8.80 -8.07 -3.78
CA TYR A 67 8.92 -8.74 -2.48
C TYR A 67 9.49 -10.15 -2.66
N PRO A 68 10.75 -10.39 -2.24
CA PRO A 68 11.32 -11.73 -2.24
C PRO A 68 10.56 -12.65 -1.28
N ARG A 69 10.23 -13.85 -1.75
CA ARG A 69 9.62 -14.88 -0.90
C ARG A 69 10.54 -15.21 0.28
N GLY A 70 9.96 -15.47 1.44
CA GLY A 70 10.70 -15.90 2.63
C GLY A 70 11.31 -14.78 3.49
N LEU A 71 11.24 -13.52 3.04
CA LEU A 71 11.69 -12.36 3.83
C LEU A 71 10.51 -11.65 4.48
N SER A 72 10.78 -10.83 5.50
CA SER A 72 9.75 -9.98 6.10
C SER A 72 9.42 -8.80 5.19
N LYS A 73 8.16 -8.31 5.24
CA LYS A 73 7.74 -7.07 4.57
C LYS A 73 8.49 -5.83 5.10
N ASN A 74 9.08 -5.93 6.30
CA ASN A 74 9.90 -4.88 6.89
C ASN A 74 11.40 -5.04 6.57
N SER A 75 11.77 -5.93 5.65
CA SER A 75 13.17 -6.07 5.22
C SER A 75 13.58 -4.94 4.30
N SER A 76 14.87 -4.58 4.28
CA SER A 76 15.45 -3.66 3.30
C SER A 76 15.39 -4.18 1.85
N CYS A 77 15.04 -5.45 1.69
CA CYS A 77 14.90 -6.13 0.41
C CYS A 77 13.50 -5.92 -0.20
N PHE A 78 12.53 -5.42 0.57
CA PHE A 78 11.24 -5.01 0.03
C PHE A 78 11.35 -3.58 -0.54
N ILE A 79 10.88 -3.40 -1.78
CA ILE A 79 10.88 -2.08 -2.42
C ILE A 79 9.52 -1.83 -3.09
N GLU A 80 8.98 -0.63 -2.84
CA GLU A 80 7.80 -0.08 -3.49
C GLU A 80 8.23 1.05 -4.43
N TRP A 81 7.64 1.07 -5.62
CA TRP A 81 7.81 2.12 -6.60
C TRP A 81 6.46 2.74 -6.93
N ALA A 82 6.41 4.06 -6.85
CA ALA A 82 5.29 4.84 -7.34
C ALA A 82 5.71 5.54 -8.63
N GLN A 83 5.07 5.17 -9.75
CA GLN A 83 5.20 5.86 -11.04
C GLN A 83 6.66 6.00 -11.52
N LYS A 84 7.51 4.98 -11.36
CA LYS A 84 8.90 5.03 -11.85
C LYS A 84 8.99 4.77 -13.35
N PRO A 85 9.99 5.30 -14.07
CA PRO A 85 10.22 4.92 -15.46
C PRO A 85 10.49 3.42 -15.62
N SER A 86 9.91 2.81 -16.65
CA SER A 86 10.19 1.44 -17.08
C SER A 86 11.45 1.37 -17.98
N PRO A 87 12.31 0.35 -17.86
CA PRO A 87 12.21 -0.73 -16.88
C PRO A 87 12.70 -0.30 -15.50
N VAL A 88 12.06 -0.81 -14.45
CA VAL A 88 12.65 -0.72 -13.10
C VAL A 88 13.70 -1.79 -12.94
N GLN A 89 14.82 -1.43 -12.30
CA GLN A 89 15.88 -2.34 -11.93
C GLN A 89 15.88 -2.55 -10.42
N TYR A 90 15.70 -3.80 -10.01
CA TYR A 90 15.72 -4.25 -8.63
C TYR A 90 16.94 -5.12 -8.40
N VAL A 91 17.78 -4.73 -7.45
CA VAL A 91 18.99 -5.48 -7.08
C VAL A 91 18.74 -6.15 -5.73
N LEU A 92 18.86 -7.46 -5.70
CA LEU A 92 18.67 -8.31 -4.52
C LEU A 92 20.01 -8.91 -4.11
N PRO A 93 20.69 -8.39 -3.06
CA PRO A 93 21.92 -8.97 -2.57
C PRO A 93 21.66 -10.32 -1.87
N LEU A 94 22.32 -11.39 -2.33
CA LEU A 94 22.03 -12.75 -1.86
C LEU A 94 22.27 -12.95 -0.37
N ARG A 95 23.37 -12.38 0.14
CA ARG A 95 23.79 -12.50 1.54
C ARG A 95 22.99 -11.59 2.48
N ALA A 96 22.81 -10.33 2.11
CA ALA A 96 22.10 -9.37 2.96
C ALA A 96 20.59 -9.68 3.06
N CYS A 97 20.05 -10.30 2.02
CA CYS A 97 18.64 -10.66 1.94
C CYS A 97 18.39 -12.15 2.20
N ASN A 98 19.31 -12.89 2.81
CA ASN A 98 19.13 -14.32 3.17
C ASN A 98 18.51 -15.17 2.06
N THR A 99 18.89 -14.93 0.81
CA THR A 99 18.31 -15.57 -0.40
C THR A 99 19.28 -16.53 -1.06
N MET A 100 20.48 -16.71 -0.49
CA MET A 100 21.38 -17.79 -0.87
C MET A 100 20.81 -19.14 -0.42
N SER A 101 20.69 -20.10 -1.33
CA SER A 101 20.29 -21.47 -0.96
C SER A 101 21.32 -22.07 0.00
N THR A 102 20.86 -22.54 1.16
CA THR A 102 21.69 -23.31 2.09
C THR A 102 21.59 -24.83 1.86
N GLU A 103 20.75 -25.25 0.90
CA GLU A 103 20.57 -26.66 0.56
C GLU A 103 21.48 -27.03 -0.61
N LEU A 104 22.37 -28.01 -0.35
CA LEU A 104 23.22 -28.74 -1.28
C LEU A 104 22.77 -30.20 -1.31
#